data_AF-A0AAV6D4I3-F1
#
_entry.id   AF-A0AAV6D4I3-F1
#
_cell.length_a   1.000
_cell.length_b   1.000
_cell.length_c   1.000
_cell.angle_alpha   90.00
_cell.angle_beta   90.00
_cell.angle_gamma   90.00
#
_symmetry.space_group_name_H-M   'P 1'
#
loop_
_entity.id
_entity.type
_entity.pdbx_description
1 polymer ?
#
loop_
_entity_poly.entity_id
_entity_poly.type
_entity_poly.pdbx_seq_one_letter_code
_entity_poly.pdbx_strand_id
1 'polypeptide(L)'
;MKFFKFTTDKITKRLRWVMVCVILFDKFNTLLGQPNTYWQHPETVDEINRGVHYFLSKGLPIYLLDSLITISLLFLFVSIISRKIALIVIFTVILNHYFGASFWLCYHWNFGIGGPLIYGIILSTIIVLLVFPTPDKTSSEKSFPNKPDA
;
A
#
# COMPACT_ATOMS: atom_id res chain seq x y z
N MET A 1 17.21 4.62 28.67
CA MET A 1 15.96 3.94 28.27
C MET A 1 15.86 3.98 26.74
N LYS A 2 16.14 2.88 26.03
CA LYS A 2 16.13 2.85 24.55
C LYS A 2 14.69 2.70 24.07
N PHE A 3 13.97 3.82 23.96
CA PHE A 3 12.53 3.81 23.71
C PHE A 3 12.10 3.54 22.26
N PHE A 4 12.99 3.71 21.29
CA PHE A 4 12.65 3.50 19.87
C PHE A 4 13.76 2.73 19.18
N LYS A 5 13.55 1.43 18.98
CA LYS A 5 14.40 0.62 18.10
C LYS A 5 13.63 0.37 16.82
N PHE A 6 14.13 0.92 15.71
CA PHE A 6 13.58 0.61 14.39
C PHE A 6 13.58 -0.91 14.17
N THR A 7 12.47 -1.44 13.67
CA THR A 7 12.34 -2.84 13.32
C THR A 7 13.40 -3.22 12.29
N THR A 8 14.17 -4.26 12.62
CA THR A 8 15.16 -4.87 11.72
C THR A 8 14.57 -6.05 10.95
N ASP A 9 13.30 -6.38 11.20
CA ASP A 9 12.60 -7.48 10.54
C ASP A 9 12.46 -7.21 9.04
N LYS A 10 13.00 -8.13 8.21
CA LYS A 10 13.02 -7.97 6.75
C LYS A 10 11.61 -7.92 6.16
N ILE A 11 10.68 -8.73 6.68
CA ILE A 11 9.31 -8.80 6.15
C ILE A 11 8.58 -7.50 6.46
N THR A 12 8.61 -7.03 7.71
CA THR A 12 7.99 -5.76 8.09
C THR A 12 8.57 -4.59 7.28
N LYS A 13 9.89 -4.55 7.06
CA LYS A 13 10.50 -3.49 6.23
C LYS A 13 10.02 -3.49 4.79
N ARG A 14 9.88 -4.67 4.16
CA ARG A 14 9.36 -4.81 2.79
C ARG A 14 7.89 -4.42 2.71
N LEU A 15 7.06 -4.97 3.58
CA LEU A 15 5.62 -4.68 3.59
C LEU A 15 5.30 -3.24 3.98
N ARG A 16 6.15 -2.58 4.78
CA ARG A 16 6.03 -1.14 5.05
C ARG A 16 6.15 -0.30 3.77
N TRP A 17 7.01 -0.69 2.83
CA TRP A 17 7.09 -0.01 1.54
C TRP A 17 5.90 -0.34 0.64
N VAL A 18 5.40 -1.57 0.66
CA VAL A 18 4.13 -1.93 -0.03
C VAL A 18 2.98 -1.06 0.48
N MET A 19 2.87 -0.89 1.80
CA MET A 19 1.89 0.00 2.43
C MET A 19 1.98 1.43 1.88
N VAL A 20 3.18 2.00 1.80
CA VAL A 20 3.39 3.34 1.21
C VAL A 20 2.94 3.38 -0.25
N CYS A 21 3.33 2.39 -1.06
CA CYS A 21 2.93 2.33 -2.47
C CYS A 21 1.41 2.26 -2.64
N VAL A 22 0.72 1.47 -1.81
CA VAL A 22 -0.74 1.33 -1.85
C VAL A 22 -1.44 2.63 -1.43
N ILE A 23 -0.94 3.32 -0.37
CA ILE A 23 -1.45 4.64 0.03
C ILE A 23 -1.28 5.65 -1.11
N LEU A 24 -0.09 5.69 -1.73
CA LEU A 24 0.19 6.61 -2.83
C LEU A 24 -0.69 6.34 -4.04
N PHE A 25 -0.89 5.07 -4.40
CA PHE A 25 -1.76 4.69 -5.51
C PHE A 25 -3.21 5.12 -5.27
N ASP A 26 -3.75 4.88 -4.07
CA ASP A 26 -5.09 5.33 -3.69
C ASP A 26 -5.22 6.86 -3.76
N LYS A 27 -4.32 7.59 -3.09
CA LYS A 27 -4.32 9.06 -3.11
C LYS A 27 -4.15 9.65 -4.51
N PHE A 28 -3.37 8.99 -5.37
CA PHE A 28 -3.22 9.38 -6.76
C PHE A 28 -4.52 9.21 -7.55
N ASN A 29 -5.22 8.08 -7.36
CA ASN A 29 -6.55 7.88 -7.94
C ASN A 29 -7.55 8.92 -7.44
N THR A 30 -7.55 9.21 -6.13
CA THR A 30 -8.38 10.27 -5.54
C THR A 30 -8.12 11.62 -6.21
N LEU A 31 -6.86 12.00 -6.44
CA LEU A 31 -6.52 13.28 -7.05
C LEU A 31 -6.88 13.33 -8.53
N LEU A 32 -6.54 12.29 -9.28
CA LEU A 32 -6.83 12.25 -10.72
C LEU A 32 -8.31 12.13 -11.03
N GLY A 33 -9.08 11.50 -10.13
CA GLY A 33 -10.51 11.35 -10.29
C GLY A 33 -11.32 12.59 -9.90
N GLN A 34 -10.68 13.70 -9.51
CA GLN A 34 -11.42 14.92 -9.24
C GLN A 34 -11.99 15.53 -10.54
N PRO A 35 -13.20 16.10 -10.52
CA PRO A 35 -13.80 16.73 -11.69
C PRO A 35 -12.98 17.93 -12.16
N ASN A 36 -13.09 18.30 -13.43
CA ASN A 36 -12.32 19.43 -13.99
C ASN A 36 -12.56 20.75 -13.23
N THR A 37 -13.73 20.93 -12.63
CA THR A 37 -14.06 22.12 -11.82
C THR A 37 -13.20 22.22 -10.56
N TYR A 38 -12.72 21.10 -9.99
CA TYR A 38 -11.94 21.04 -8.76
C TYR A 38 -10.71 21.93 -8.80
N TRP A 39 -10.01 21.95 -9.94
CA TRP A 39 -8.72 22.64 -10.09
C TRP A 39 -8.83 24.16 -10.00
N GLN A 40 -10.04 24.70 -10.17
CA GLN A 40 -10.36 26.11 -10.00
C GLN A 40 -11.20 26.36 -8.74
N HIS A 41 -12.05 25.39 -8.40
CA HIS A 41 -13.03 25.43 -7.32
C HIS A 41 -12.89 24.19 -6.44
N PRO A 42 -11.95 24.19 -5.47
CA PRO A 42 -11.69 23.04 -4.61
C PRO A 42 -12.92 22.55 -3.82
N GLU A 43 -13.95 23.36 -3.63
CA GLU A 43 -15.22 22.98 -3.03
C GLU A 43 -16.03 21.95 -3.84
N THR A 44 -15.69 21.74 -5.12
CA THR A 44 -16.39 20.80 -6.02
C THR A 44 -15.85 19.37 -5.94
N VAL A 45 -15.20 19.00 -4.83
CA VAL A 45 -14.61 17.68 -4.62
C VAL A 45 -15.63 16.56 -4.76
N ASP A 46 -15.24 15.54 -5.53
CA ASP A 46 -15.93 14.26 -5.60
C ASP A 46 -15.19 13.26 -4.71
N GLU A 47 -15.65 13.09 -3.47
CA GLU A 47 -15.08 12.13 -2.52
C GLU A 47 -16.11 11.81 -1.43
N ILE A 48 -16.36 10.51 -1.23
CA ILE A 48 -17.33 10.01 -0.24
C ILE A 48 -16.75 9.99 1.17
N ASN A 49 -15.43 9.81 1.30
CA ASN A 49 -14.76 9.82 2.59
C ASN A 49 -14.69 11.25 3.12
N ARG A 50 -15.46 11.55 4.17
CA ARG A 50 -15.56 12.89 4.76
C ARG A 50 -14.21 13.51 5.17
N GLY A 51 -13.26 12.69 5.64
CA GLY A 51 -11.94 13.18 6.03
C GLY A 51 -11.13 13.63 4.82
N VAL A 52 -11.09 12.79 3.79
CA VAL A 52 -10.41 13.08 2.53
C VAL A 52 -11.08 14.27 1.83
N HIS A 53 -12.40 14.29 1.79
CA HIS A 53 -13.20 15.40 1.25
C HIS A 53 -12.84 16.73 1.91
N TYR A 54 -12.78 16.78 3.25
CA TYR A 54 -12.41 17.98 3.98
C TYR A 54 -11.05 18.53 3.53
N PHE A 55 -10.00 17.71 3.51
CA PHE A 55 -8.67 18.20 3.14
C PHE A 55 -8.57 18.58 1.66
N LEU A 56 -9.19 17.83 0.75
CA LEU A 56 -9.25 18.20 -0.67
C LEU A 56 -9.99 19.51 -0.91
N SER A 57 -11.07 19.75 -0.17
CA SER A 57 -11.88 20.98 -0.28
C SER A 57 -11.11 22.24 0.11
N LYS A 58 -9.97 22.10 0.82
CA LYS A 58 -9.05 23.20 1.15
C LYS A 58 -7.99 23.44 0.07
N GLY A 59 -8.03 22.66 -1.02
CA GLY A 59 -7.11 22.76 -2.15
C GLY A 59 -5.94 21.78 -2.09
N LEU A 60 -5.31 21.60 -3.25
CA LEU A 60 -4.24 20.64 -3.47
C LEU A 60 -3.08 20.74 -2.45
N PRO A 61 -2.53 21.93 -2.11
CA PRO A 61 -1.41 22.01 -1.18
C PRO A 61 -1.72 21.45 0.22
N ILE A 62 -2.92 21.72 0.73
CA ILE A 62 -3.36 21.24 2.05
C ILE A 62 -3.53 19.72 2.02
N TYR A 63 -4.13 19.18 0.95
CA TYR A 63 -4.27 17.75 0.77
C TYR A 63 -2.91 17.03 0.65
N LEU A 64 -1.95 17.60 -0.08
CA LEU A 64 -0.61 17.03 -0.21
C LEU A 64 0.13 17.04 1.13
N LEU A 65 -0.03 18.10 1.92
CA LEU A 65 0.56 18.19 3.26
C LEU A 65 -0.04 17.13 4.20
N ASP A 66 -1.37 17.00 4.24
CA ASP A 66 -2.05 15.93 5.00
C ASP A 66 -1.57 14.54 4.58
N SER A 67 -1.45 14.32 3.27
CA SER A 67 -0.98 13.07 2.71
C SER A 67 0.45 12.74 3.14
N LEU A 68 1.34 13.72 3.08
CA LEU A 68 2.73 13.58 3.52
C LEU A 68 2.82 13.29 5.02
N ILE A 69 2.04 14.00 5.84
CA ILE A 69 1.98 13.78 7.30
C ILE A 69 1.48 12.37 7.59
N THR A 70 0.36 11.97 6.99
CA THR A 70 -0.24 10.64 7.20
C THR A 70 0.72 9.52 6.81
N ILE A 71 1.34 9.59 5.64
CA ILE A 71 2.32 8.60 5.18
C ILE A 71 3.52 8.55 6.12
N SER A 72 4.07 9.71 6.51
CA SER A 72 5.23 9.79 7.39
C SER A 72 4.95 9.23 8.77
N LEU A 73 3.81 9.58 9.37
CA LEU A 73 3.39 9.08 10.67
C LEU A 73 3.16 7.57 10.65
N LEU A 74 2.44 7.04 9.65
CA LEU A 74 2.23 5.60 9.53
C LEU A 74 3.55 4.87 9.30
N PHE A 75 4.41 5.37 8.43
CA PHE A 75 5.73 4.79 8.17
C PHE A 75 6.57 4.73 9.45
N LEU A 76 6.67 5.84 10.19
CA LEU A 76 7.43 5.89 11.44
C LEU A 76 6.80 5.01 12.51
N PHE A 77 5.48 5.03 12.66
CA PHE A 77 4.75 4.25 13.66
C PHE A 77 4.97 2.75 13.48
N VAL A 78 4.75 2.21 12.28
CA VAL A 78 4.99 0.76 12.03
C VAL A 78 6.47 0.38 12.05
N SER A 79 7.37 1.38 12.06
CA SER A 79 8.81 1.15 12.18
C SER A 79 9.28 0.93 13.61
N ILE A 80 8.54 1.41 14.62
CA ILE A 80 8.99 1.42 16.02
C ILE A 80 8.25 0.43 16.92
N ILE A 81 7.06 -0.02 16.50
CA ILE A 81 6.22 -0.93 17.28
C ILE A 81 6.64 -2.41 17.10
N SER A 82 6.09 -3.29 17.95
CA SER A 82 6.40 -4.72 17.90
C SER A 82 5.94 -5.34 16.57
N ARG A 83 6.68 -6.35 16.08
CA ARG A 83 6.45 -6.98 14.76
C ARG A 83 4.99 -7.39 14.54
N LYS A 84 4.36 -8.04 15.53
CA LYS A 84 2.97 -8.53 15.41
C LYS A 84 2.01 -7.36 15.17
N ILE A 85 2.13 -6.30 15.97
CA ILE A 85 1.28 -5.11 15.85
C ILE A 85 1.58 -4.37 14.54
N ALA A 86 2.85 -4.22 14.17
CA ALA A 86 3.26 -3.61 12.90
C ALA A 86 2.62 -4.31 11.70
N LEU A 87 2.62 -5.64 11.67
CA LEU A 87 2.00 -6.40 10.57
C LEU A 87 0.48 -6.20 10.54
N ILE A 88 -0.19 -6.23 11.69
CA ILE A 88 -1.65 -5.96 11.76
C ILE A 88 -1.95 -4.57 11.19
N VAL A 89 -1.23 -3.54 11.65
CA VAL A 89 -1.43 -2.16 11.19
C VAL A 89 -1.16 -2.03 9.69
N ILE A 90 -0.05 -2.60 9.20
CA ILE A 90 0.31 -2.57 7.78
C ILE A 90 -0.79 -3.21 6.94
N PHE A 91 -1.29 -4.40 7.31
CA PHE A 91 -2.34 -5.07 6.56
C PHE A 91 -3.67 -4.30 6.60
N THR A 92 -4.05 -3.76 7.75
CA THR A 92 -5.26 -2.91 7.86
C THR A 92 -5.17 -1.70 6.96
N VAL A 93 -4.03 -1.00 6.94
CA VAL A 93 -3.81 0.17 6.08
C VAL A 93 -3.82 -0.22 4.61
N ILE A 94 -3.13 -1.31 4.23
CA ILE A 94 -3.14 -1.83 2.85
C ILE A 94 -4.56 -2.14 2.40
N LEU A 95 -5.36 -2.84 3.21
CA LEU A 95 -6.73 -3.20 2.86
C LEU A 95 -7.62 -1.96 2.72
N ASN A 96 -7.53 -1.02 3.65
CA ASN A 96 -8.30 0.22 3.59
C ASN A 96 -8.06 1.00 2.29
N HIS A 97 -6.79 1.21 1.93
CA HIS A 97 -6.41 1.93 0.71
C HIS A 97 -6.61 1.08 -0.56
N TYR A 98 -6.56 -0.25 -0.46
CA TYR A 98 -6.96 -1.14 -1.55
C TYR A 98 -8.44 -0.93 -1.89
N PHE A 99 -9.32 -0.86 -0.89
CA PHE A 99 -10.74 -0.59 -1.13
C PHE A 99 -10.97 0.81 -1.68
N GLY A 100 -10.31 1.83 -1.14
CA GLY A 100 -10.37 3.21 -1.69
C GLY A 100 -10.03 3.24 -3.18
N ALA A 101 -8.87 2.71 -3.56
CA ALA A 101 -8.44 2.68 -4.96
C ALA A 101 -9.37 1.82 -5.81
N SER A 102 -9.89 0.71 -5.26
CA SER A 102 -10.85 -0.15 -5.95
C SER A 102 -12.17 0.56 -6.26
N PHE A 103 -12.66 1.43 -5.37
CA PHE A 103 -13.84 2.26 -5.66
C PHE A 103 -13.59 3.18 -6.85
N TRP A 104 -12.43 3.85 -6.89
CA TRP A 104 -12.04 4.68 -8.04
C TRP A 104 -11.95 3.87 -9.34
N LEU A 105 -11.24 2.73 -9.32
CA LEU A 105 -11.09 1.86 -10.49
C LEU A 105 -12.45 1.34 -11.01
N CYS A 106 -13.33 0.92 -10.11
CA CYS A 106 -14.61 0.34 -10.48
C CYS A 106 -15.58 1.38 -11.02
N TYR A 107 -15.79 2.47 -10.28
CA TYR A 107 -16.90 3.39 -10.51
C TYR A 107 -16.50 4.67 -11.23
N HIS A 108 -15.31 5.20 -10.96
CA HIS A 108 -14.88 6.46 -11.58
C HIS A 108 -14.18 6.23 -12.91
N TRP A 109 -13.23 5.28 -12.95
CA TRP A 109 -12.51 4.90 -14.17
C TRP A 109 -13.28 3.91 -15.05
N ASN A 110 -14.48 3.49 -14.62
CA ASN A 110 -15.37 2.60 -15.36
C ASN A 110 -14.75 1.25 -15.76
N PHE A 111 -13.74 0.74 -15.02
CA PHE A 111 -13.22 -0.60 -15.25
C PHE A 111 -14.14 -1.70 -14.70
N GLY A 112 -15.22 -1.33 -13.99
CA GLY A 112 -16.13 -2.26 -13.33
C GLY A 112 -15.38 -3.17 -12.35
N ILE A 113 -15.94 -4.37 -12.10
CA ILE A 113 -15.34 -5.33 -11.16
C ILE A 113 -13.95 -5.83 -11.61
N GLY A 114 -13.62 -5.70 -12.90
CA GLY A 114 -12.31 -6.09 -13.44
C GLY A 114 -11.16 -5.28 -12.87
N GLY A 115 -11.35 -3.97 -12.64
CA GLY A 115 -10.33 -3.09 -12.08
C GLY A 115 -9.83 -3.54 -10.70
N PRO A 116 -10.72 -3.65 -9.69
CA PRO A 116 -10.39 -4.19 -8.37
C PRO A 116 -9.77 -5.59 -8.43
N LEU A 117 -10.31 -6.50 -9.26
CA LEU A 117 -9.80 -7.86 -9.38
C LEU A 117 -8.35 -7.90 -9.87
N ILE A 118 -8.03 -7.20 -10.96
CA ILE A 118 -6.67 -7.14 -11.50
C ILE A 118 -5.72 -6.49 -10.49
N TYR A 119 -6.14 -5.38 -9.87
CA TYR A 119 -5.35 -4.71 -8.84
C TYR A 119 -5.08 -5.62 -7.65
N GLY A 120 -6.09 -6.36 -7.18
CA GLY A 120 -5.97 -7.33 -6.09
C GLY A 120 -4.98 -8.45 -6.43
N ILE A 121 -5.06 -9.03 -7.63
CA ILE A 121 -4.12 -10.07 -8.10
C ILE A 121 -2.68 -9.55 -8.10
N ILE A 122 -2.44 -8.35 -8.64
CA ILE A 122 -1.12 -7.73 -8.68
C ILE A 122 -0.60 -7.49 -7.26
N LEU A 123 -1.41 -6.88 -6.39
CA LEU A 123 -1.04 -6.57 -5.02
C LEU A 123 -0.77 -7.83 -4.19
N SER A 124 -1.62 -8.85 -4.29
CA SER A 124 -1.42 -10.14 -3.64
C SER A 124 -0.13 -10.81 -4.10
N THR A 125 0.16 -10.78 -5.40
CA THR A 125 1.41 -11.34 -5.97
C THR A 125 2.63 -10.63 -5.40
N ILE A 126 2.62 -9.30 -5.34
CA ILE A 126 3.70 -8.50 -4.75
C ILE A 126 3.90 -8.88 -3.27
N ILE A 127 2.83 -8.99 -2.50
CA ILE A 127 2.90 -9.36 -1.08
C ILE A 127 3.51 -10.76 -0.92
N VAL A 128 3.04 -11.75 -1.69
CA VAL A 128 3.55 -13.13 -1.62
C VAL A 128 5.04 -13.17 -1.95
N LEU A 129 5.48 -12.55 -3.06
CA LEU A 129 6.89 -12.53 -3.47
C LEU A 129 7.81 -11.84 -2.45
N LEU A 130 7.30 -10.84 -1.72
CA LEU A 130 8.10 -10.11 -0.74
C LEU A 130 8.17 -10.80 0.63
N VAL A 131 7.12 -11.55 0.99
CA VAL A 131 7.03 -12.28 2.27
C VAL A 131 7.72 -13.63 2.18
N PHE A 132 7.50 -14.37 1.10
CA PHE A 132 8.03 -15.72 0.92
C PHE A 132 9.23 -15.67 -0.03
N PRO A 133 10.45 -15.99 0.45
CA PRO A 133 11.60 -16.10 -0.43
C PRO A 133 11.36 -17.19 -1.47
N THR A 134 11.70 -16.92 -2.73
CA THR A 134 11.71 -17.93 -3.79
C THR A 134 12.74 -19.00 -3.41
N PRO A 135 12.43 -20.30 -3.54
CA PRO A 135 13.40 -21.35 -3.26
C PRO A 135 14.67 -21.14 -4.11
N ASP A 136 15.84 -21.11 -3.48
CA ASP A 136 17.10 -21.04 -4.21
C ASP A 136 17.27 -22.30 -5.07
N LYS A 137 17.54 -22.13 -6.37
CA LYS A 137 17.82 -23.24 -7.31
C LYS A 137 18.88 -24.22 -6.79
N THR A 138 19.83 -23.73 -5.99
CA THR A 138 20.92 -24.48 -5.37
C THR A 138 20.46 -25.55 -4.37
N SER A 139 19.23 -25.47 -3.87
CA SER A 139 18.67 -26.51 -2.99
C SER A 139 18.12 -27.72 -3.76
N SER A 140 17.81 -27.56 -5.06
CA SER A 140 17.30 -28.65 -5.92
C SER A 140 18.39 -29.53 -6.52
N GLU A 141 19.62 -29.03 -6.67
CA GLU A 141 20.76 -29.83 -7.16
C GLU A 141 21.36 -30.74 -6.08
N LYS A 142 21.21 -30.40 -4.79
CA LYS A 142 21.78 -31.19 -3.69
C LYS A 142 20.95 -32.43 -3.31
N SER A 143 19.78 -32.64 -3.91
CA SER A 143 18.91 -33.79 -3.59
C SER A 143 19.12 -35.02 -4.47
N PHE A 144 20.02 -34.98 -5.45
CA PHE A 144 20.41 -36.17 -6.20
C PHE A 144 21.73 -36.70 -5.64
N PRO A 145 21.72 -37.79 -4.83
CA PRO A 145 22.96 -38.45 -4.47
C PRO A 145 23.60 -38.97 -5.75
N ASN A 146 24.86 -38.59 -5.98
CA ASN A 146 25.68 -39.14 -7.05
C ASN A 146 25.59 -40.67 -7.00
N LYS A 147 25.17 -41.24 -8.13
CA LYS A 147 25.12 -42.67 -8.41
C LYS A 147 26.49 -43.28 -8.04
N PRO A 148 26.57 -44.41 -7.32
CA PRO A 148 27.86 -45.03 -7.04
C PRO A 148 28.50 -45.50 -8.34
N ASP A 149 29.76 -45.12 -8.53
CA ASP A 149 30.60 -45.56 -9.64
C ASP A 149 30.69 -47.10 -9.64
N ALA A 150 30.46 -47.69 -10.81
CA ALA A 150 30.54 -49.12 -11.08
C ALA A 150 31.90 -49.47 -11.70
#